data_AF-A0A0E0W9W1-F1
#
_entry.id   AF-A0A0E0W9W1-F1
#
_cell.length_a   1.000
_cell.length_b   1.000
_cell.length_c   1.000
_cell.angle_alpha   90.00
_cell.angle_beta   90.00
_cell.angle_gamma   90.00
#
_symmetry.space_group_name_H-M   'P 1'
#
loop_
_entity.id
_entity.type
_entity.pdbx_description
1 polymer ?
#
loop_
_entity_poly.entity_id
_entity_poly.type
_entity_poly.pdbx_seq_one_letter_code
_entity_poly.pdbx_strand_id
1 'polypeptide(L)'
;MKIVIDLMGADHGVLPIIEGVSRALENKSFSAVLVGDKDKATPFISKELASKVEMIHTQDYIKMEEAATEAIKRKESSIYLGMDILKNGADALISAGHSGATMGLATLRLGRIKGVERPAICTLMPSVGKRPSVLLDAGANTDCKPEYLIDFALMGYEYAKSVLHYDSPKVGLLSNGEEDIKGNMLVKETHKMLKAYDFFYGNVEGSDIFKGVVDVVVCDGFMGNVVLKTTEGVASAIGSIFKDEIKSSFKSKMGALMLKNAFDTLKQKTDYAEYGGAPLLGVNKSVIISHGKSNARAIECAIYQAISAVESQVCLRITKAFESLKPSVSVPQSDQQDA
;
A
#
# COMPACT_ATOMS: atom_id res chain seq x y z
N MET A 1 15.29 5.18 14.10
CA MET A 1 14.11 4.46 13.58
C MET A 1 14.42 2.96 13.54
N LYS A 2 13.57 2.13 14.13
CA LYS A 2 13.67 0.66 14.13
C LYS A 2 12.63 0.07 13.18
N ILE A 3 13.07 -0.57 12.11
CA ILE A 3 12.20 -1.14 11.07
C ILE A 3 12.34 -2.66 11.10
N VAL A 4 11.21 -3.34 11.20
CA VAL A 4 11.12 -4.80 11.14
C VAL A 4 10.89 -5.23 9.71
N ILE A 5 11.63 -6.23 9.25
CA ILE A 5 11.52 -6.79 7.91
C ILE A 5 11.24 -8.28 8.05
N ASP A 6 10.04 -8.68 7.62
CA ASP A 6 9.70 -10.08 7.42
C ASP A 6 10.53 -10.62 6.24
N LEU A 7 11.50 -11.48 6.57
CA LEU A 7 12.47 -11.99 5.60
C LEU A 7 11.88 -13.10 4.73
N MET A 8 10.74 -13.67 5.12
CA MET A 8 10.18 -14.87 4.54
C MET A 8 8.91 -14.57 3.72
N GLY A 9 8.39 -15.59 3.05
CA GLY A 9 7.10 -15.51 2.34
C GLY A 9 7.13 -14.89 0.95
N ALA A 10 8.20 -14.21 0.54
CA ALA A 10 8.35 -13.71 -0.82
C ALA A 10 8.62 -14.83 -1.85
N ASP A 11 8.10 -14.68 -3.08
CA ASP A 11 8.12 -15.68 -4.16
C ASP A 11 9.56 -16.06 -4.58
N HIS A 12 10.48 -15.12 -4.48
CA HIS A 12 11.89 -15.27 -4.87
C HIS A 12 12.83 -15.52 -3.68
N GLY A 13 12.27 -15.87 -2.52
CA GLY A 13 13.01 -16.18 -1.30
C GLY A 13 13.62 -14.94 -0.63
N VAL A 14 14.65 -15.17 0.19
CA VAL A 14 15.21 -14.15 1.10
C VAL A 14 16.17 -13.16 0.41
N LEU A 15 16.76 -13.56 -0.73
CA LEU A 15 17.82 -12.78 -1.39
C LEU A 15 17.38 -11.36 -1.79
N PRO A 16 16.25 -11.17 -2.50
CA PRO A 16 15.82 -9.82 -2.87
C PRO A 16 15.56 -8.92 -1.65
N ILE A 17 15.09 -9.49 -0.55
CA ILE A 17 14.84 -8.76 0.68
C ILE A 17 16.16 -8.28 1.30
N ILE A 18 17.16 -9.16 1.39
CA ILE A 18 18.48 -8.82 1.94
C ILE A 18 19.18 -7.76 1.09
N GLU A 19 19.15 -7.91 -0.24
CA GLU A 19 19.71 -6.91 -1.16
C GLU A 19 19.02 -5.55 -1.03
N GLY A 20 17.68 -5.54 -0.93
CA GLY A 20 16.92 -4.30 -0.75
C GLY A 20 17.21 -3.60 0.57
N VAL A 21 17.34 -4.36 1.66
CA VAL A 21 17.77 -3.83 2.97
C VAL A 21 19.18 -3.26 2.90
N SER A 22 20.12 -3.96 2.25
CA SER A 22 21.50 -3.46 2.06
C SER A 22 21.51 -2.13 1.32
N ARG A 23 20.82 -2.02 0.18
CA ARG A 23 20.73 -0.79 -0.62
C ARG A 23 20.09 0.36 0.16
N ALA A 24 19.06 0.08 0.94
CA ALA A 24 18.42 1.10 1.77
C ALA A 24 19.38 1.62 2.86
N LEU A 25 20.15 0.73 3.50
CA LEU A 25 21.14 1.08 4.54
C LEU A 25 22.35 1.85 4.00
N GLU A 26 22.66 1.75 2.71
CA GLU A 26 23.68 2.59 2.06
C GLU A 26 23.26 4.06 1.96
N ASN A 27 21.96 4.32 1.82
CA ASN A 27 21.42 5.65 1.56
C ASN A 27 20.73 6.28 2.78
N LYS A 28 20.26 5.48 3.73
CA LYS A 28 19.51 5.92 4.91
C LYS A 28 19.97 5.18 6.17
N SER A 29 20.08 5.91 7.27
CA SER A 29 20.41 5.32 8.57
C SER A 29 19.14 4.89 9.31
N PHE A 30 19.03 3.59 9.61
CA PHE A 30 17.97 3.02 10.44
C PHE A 30 18.47 1.70 11.07
N SER A 31 17.78 1.23 12.10
CA SER A 31 18.02 -0.08 12.71
C SER A 31 17.10 -1.10 12.07
N ALA A 32 17.69 -2.03 11.31
CA ALA A 32 16.94 -3.10 10.64
C ALA A 32 16.86 -4.34 11.51
N VAL A 33 15.67 -4.92 11.67
CA VAL A 33 15.46 -6.22 12.30
C VAL A 33 14.89 -7.19 11.29
N LEU A 34 15.70 -8.14 10.87
CA LEU A 34 15.31 -9.21 9.96
C LEU A 34 14.70 -10.36 10.77
N VAL A 35 13.49 -10.79 10.41
CA VAL A 35 12.79 -11.88 11.10
C VAL A 35 12.58 -13.03 10.12
N GLY A 36 13.19 -14.19 10.38
CA GLY A 36 13.07 -15.35 9.50
C GLY A 36 14.21 -16.37 9.61
N ASP A 37 14.36 -17.17 8.57
CA ASP A 37 15.29 -18.30 8.57
C ASP A 37 16.73 -17.80 8.39
N LYS A 38 17.52 -17.91 9.46
CA LYS A 38 18.88 -17.38 9.52
C LYS A 38 19.81 -18.20 8.64
N ASP A 39 19.57 -19.50 8.49
CA ASP A 39 20.41 -20.39 7.71
C ASP A 39 20.25 -20.07 6.21
N LYS A 40 19.03 -19.74 5.78
CA LYS A 40 18.78 -19.23 4.42
C LYS A 40 19.34 -17.83 4.18
N ALA A 41 19.36 -16.98 5.20
CA ALA A 41 19.83 -15.60 5.11
C ALA A 41 21.36 -15.50 5.03
N THR A 42 22.06 -16.31 5.84
CA THR A 42 23.51 -16.22 6.09
C THR A 42 24.36 -16.17 4.81
N PRO A 43 24.10 -16.95 3.75
CA PRO A 43 24.89 -16.90 2.51
C PRO A 43 24.86 -15.54 1.79
N PHE A 44 23.85 -14.71 2.06
CA PHE A 44 23.62 -13.44 1.37
C PHE A 44 23.92 -12.21 2.24
N ILE A 45 24.16 -12.41 3.55
CA ILE A 45 24.50 -11.32 4.46
C ILE A 45 26.01 -11.12 4.47
N SER A 46 26.48 -9.99 3.93
CA SER A 46 27.88 -9.60 4.02
C SER A 46 28.30 -9.29 5.47
N LYS A 47 29.60 -9.35 5.77
CA LYS A 47 30.12 -8.96 7.10
C LYS A 47 29.74 -7.53 7.48
N GLU A 48 29.74 -6.63 6.50
CA GLU A 48 29.32 -5.25 6.71
C GLU A 48 27.83 -5.17 7.07
N LEU A 49 26.97 -5.85 6.31
CA LEU A 49 25.54 -5.86 6.58
C LEU A 49 25.22 -6.50 7.94
N ALA A 50 25.89 -7.59 8.29
CA ALA A 50 25.73 -8.26 9.58
C ALA A 50 25.97 -7.33 10.79
N SER A 51 26.82 -6.30 10.64
CA SER A 51 27.07 -5.31 11.70
C SER A 51 25.98 -4.24 11.81
N LYS A 52 25.09 -4.13 10.82
CA LYS A 52 24.03 -3.11 10.72
C LYS A 52 22.62 -3.67 10.96
N VAL A 53 22.46 -4.99 11.04
CA VAL A 53 21.15 -5.66 11.16
C VAL A 53 21.08 -6.56 12.39
N GLU A 54 19.92 -6.57 13.04
CA GLU A 54 19.54 -7.56 14.04
C GLU A 54 18.81 -8.72 13.32
N MET A 55 19.10 -9.97 13.67
CA MET A 55 18.43 -11.15 13.09
C MET A 55 17.68 -11.92 14.18
N ILE A 56 16.37 -12.07 14.02
CA ILE A 56 15.50 -12.90 14.85
C ILE A 56 15.19 -14.17 14.07
N HIS A 57 15.67 -15.31 14.57
CA HIS A 57 15.53 -16.58 13.88
C HIS A 57 14.15 -17.19 14.07
N THR A 58 13.52 -17.59 12.96
CA THR A 58 12.43 -18.56 12.93
C THR A 58 12.43 -19.28 11.58
N GLN A 59 12.06 -20.56 11.56
CA GLN A 59 11.85 -21.31 10.31
C GLN A 59 10.37 -21.28 9.89
N ASP A 60 9.48 -20.83 10.78
CA ASP A 60 8.06 -20.77 10.55
C ASP A 60 7.70 -19.50 9.76
N TYR A 61 6.89 -19.63 8.72
CA TYR A 61 6.34 -18.53 7.94
C TYR A 61 5.05 -18.97 7.23
N ILE A 62 4.20 -18.00 6.90
CA ILE A 62 2.96 -18.23 6.16
C ILE A 62 3.26 -18.20 4.65
N LYS A 63 2.99 -19.30 3.96
CA LYS A 63 3.17 -19.38 2.50
C LYS A 63 2.05 -18.66 1.77
N MET A 64 2.28 -18.30 0.51
CA MET A 64 1.32 -17.56 -0.30
C MET A 64 0.04 -18.34 -0.61
N GLU A 65 0.10 -19.67 -0.62
CA GLU A 65 -1.02 -20.57 -0.91
C GLU A 65 -1.84 -20.93 0.34
N GLU A 66 -1.35 -20.58 1.53
CA GLU A 66 -2.04 -20.86 2.78
C GLU A 66 -3.17 -19.87 3.04
N ALA A 67 -4.17 -20.27 3.83
CA ALA A 67 -5.22 -19.35 4.25
C ALA A 67 -4.66 -18.27 5.19
N ALA A 68 -5.07 -17.02 4.97
CA ALA A 68 -4.67 -15.87 5.82
C ALA A 68 -4.93 -16.10 7.32
N THR A 69 -5.94 -16.89 7.68
CA THR A 69 -6.31 -17.19 9.07
C THR A 69 -5.29 -18.05 9.81
N GLU A 70 -4.42 -18.78 9.11
CA GLU A 70 -3.35 -19.58 9.73
C GLU A 70 -2.32 -18.72 10.47
N ALA A 71 -2.15 -17.47 10.03
CA ALA A 71 -1.27 -16.49 10.67
C ALA A 71 -1.63 -16.24 12.15
N ILE A 72 -2.91 -16.36 12.51
CA ILE A 72 -3.38 -16.16 13.90
C ILE A 72 -2.95 -17.33 14.80
N LYS A 73 -2.84 -18.53 14.23
CA LYS A 73 -2.51 -19.77 14.96
C LYS A 73 -1.01 -19.97 15.08
N ARG A 74 -0.25 -19.62 14.04
CA ARG A 74 1.20 -19.84 13.93
C ARG A 74 1.99 -18.68 14.54
N LYS A 75 2.08 -18.69 15.88
CA LYS A 75 2.72 -17.62 16.68
C LYS A 75 4.23 -17.50 16.48
N GLU A 76 4.86 -18.55 15.96
CA GLU A 76 6.30 -18.55 15.65
C GLU A 76 6.58 -18.06 14.22
N SER A 77 5.55 -17.81 13.40
CA SER A 77 5.75 -17.35 12.03
C SER A 77 6.46 -16.00 11.98
N SER A 78 7.32 -15.81 10.99
CA SER A 78 8.13 -14.59 10.82
C SER A 78 7.31 -13.31 10.89
N ILE A 79 6.15 -13.30 10.23
CA ILE A 79 5.22 -12.17 10.25
C ILE A 79 4.58 -11.96 11.62
N TYR A 80 4.26 -13.02 12.37
CA TYR A 80 3.69 -12.91 13.72
C TYR A 80 4.69 -12.34 14.70
N LEU A 81 5.92 -12.87 14.70
CA LEU A 81 7.02 -12.37 15.54
C LEU A 81 7.38 -10.93 15.16
N GLY A 82 7.38 -10.61 13.86
CA GLY A 82 7.60 -9.24 13.40
C GLY A 82 6.55 -8.25 13.94
N MET A 83 5.28 -8.63 13.93
CA MET A 83 4.20 -7.82 14.49
C MET A 83 4.35 -7.64 16.01
N ASP A 84 4.87 -8.64 16.72
CA ASP A 84 5.20 -8.51 18.13
C ASP A 84 6.31 -7.50 18.40
N ILE A 85 7.38 -7.54 17.61
CA ILE A 85 8.47 -6.58 17.73
C ILE A 85 7.96 -5.15 17.43
N LEU A 86 7.10 -5.01 16.41
CA LEU A 86 6.45 -3.74 16.07
C LEU A 86 5.58 -3.22 17.21
N LYS A 87 4.75 -4.08 17.81
CA LYS A 87 3.92 -3.72 18.96
C LYS A 87 4.74 -3.25 20.15
N ASN A 88 5.88 -3.89 20.40
CA ASN A 88 6.72 -3.69 21.58
C ASN A 88 7.84 -2.63 21.41
N GLY A 89 7.78 -1.81 20.36
CA GLY A 89 8.64 -0.63 20.28
C GLY A 89 9.35 -0.41 18.95
N ALA A 90 9.11 -1.22 17.92
CA ALA A 90 9.51 -0.82 16.57
C ALA A 90 8.61 0.28 16.00
N ASP A 91 9.09 0.92 14.94
CA ASP A 91 8.43 2.06 14.29
C ASP A 91 7.62 1.62 13.08
N ALA A 92 8.14 0.67 12.30
CA ALA A 92 7.47 0.14 11.11
C ALA A 92 7.77 -1.35 10.88
N LEU A 93 6.89 -2.01 10.12
CA LEU A 93 7.09 -3.35 9.61
C LEU A 93 6.89 -3.39 8.08
N ILE A 94 7.73 -4.18 7.40
CA ILE A 94 7.61 -4.44 5.97
C ILE A 94 7.50 -5.95 5.77
N SER A 95 6.55 -6.39 4.95
CA SER A 95 6.44 -7.79 4.53
C SER A 95 6.09 -7.89 3.06
N ALA A 96 6.84 -8.72 2.34
CA ALA A 96 6.52 -9.16 0.99
C ALA A 96 5.82 -10.53 0.98
N GLY A 97 5.41 -11.03 2.16
CA GLY A 97 4.69 -12.28 2.32
C GLY A 97 3.19 -12.15 2.05
N HIS A 98 2.41 -13.10 2.58
CA HIS A 98 0.97 -13.18 2.34
C HIS A 98 0.23 -11.92 2.85
N SER A 99 -0.26 -11.06 1.95
CA SER A 99 -0.91 -9.78 2.29
C SER A 99 -2.06 -9.89 3.29
N GLY A 100 -2.96 -10.87 3.10
CA GLY A 100 -4.08 -11.12 4.02
C GLY A 100 -3.64 -11.53 5.43
N ALA A 101 -2.60 -12.34 5.57
CA ALA A 101 -2.02 -12.72 6.85
C ALA A 101 -1.41 -11.49 7.56
N THR A 102 -0.64 -10.69 6.82
CA THR A 102 -0.04 -9.44 7.31
C THR A 102 -1.12 -8.46 7.78
N MET A 103 -2.16 -8.23 6.98
CA MET A 103 -3.27 -7.37 7.35
C MET A 103 -4.06 -7.89 8.56
N GLY A 104 -4.38 -9.18 8.58
CA GLY A 104 -5.11 -9.81 9.68
C GLY A 104 -4.35 -9.68 11.00
N LEU A 105 -3.05 -9.98 10.99
CA LEU A 105 -2.21 -9.81 12.17
C LEU A 105 -2.02 -8.35 12.57
N ALA A 106 -1.81 -7.43 11.62
CA ALA A 106 -1.72 -6.01 11.94
C ALA A 106 -2.99 -5.54 12.67
N THR A 107 -4.16 -5.90 12.16
CA THR A 107 -5.46 -5.55 12.75
C THR A 107 -5.62 -6.12 14.16
N LEU A 108 -5.31 -7.40 14.35
CA LEU A 108 -5.53 -8.09 15.63
C LEU A 108 -4.47 -7.75 16.69
N ARG A 109 -3.21 -7.57 16.30
CA ARG A 109 -2.08 -7.41 17.23
C ARG A 109 -1.86 -5.95 17.60
N LEU A 110 -1.88 -5.08 16.60
CA LEU A 110 -1.63 -3.63 16.75
C LEU A 110 -2.92 -2.88 17.08
N GLY A 111 -4.07 -3.42 16.66
CA GLY A 111 -5.35 -2.74 16.74
C GLY A 111 -5.53 -1.69 15.64
N ARG A 112 -6.79 -1.33 15.42
CA ARG A 112 -7.16 -0.22 14.53
C ARG A 112 -6.97 1.12 15.26
N ILE A 113 -6.73 2.18 14.50
CA ILE A 113 -6.86 3.54 14.98
C ILE A 113 -8.30 3.74 15.47
N LYS A 114 -8.47 4.42 16.60
CA LYS A 114 -9.79 4.64 17.20
C LYS A 114 -10.68 5.40 16.21
N GLY A 115 -11.85 4.82 15.91
CA GLY A 115 -12.82 5.37 14.96
C GLY A 115 -12.72 4.78 13.56
N VAL A 116 -11.60 4.15 13.19
CA VAL A 116 -11.46 3.45 11.91
C VAL A 116 -12.12 2.07 12.01
N GLU A 117 -13.07 1.78 11.13
CA GLU A 117 -13.76 0.50 11.08
C GLU A 117 -12.99 -0.56 10.30
N ARG A 118 -12.28 -0.21 9.23
CA ARG A 118 -11.47 -1.17 8.49
C ARG A 118 -10.15 -0.55 8.07
N PRO A 119 -9.02 -1.24 8.25
CA PRO A 119 -7.79 -0.81 7.62
C PRO A 119 -7.88 -1.02 6.11
N ALA A 120 -7.10 -0.27 5.34
CA ALA A 120 -7.14 -0.31 3.88
C ALA A 120 -5.73 -0.32 3.29
N ILE A 121 -5.56 -1.01 2.16
CA ILE A 121 -4.29 -1.01 1.43
C ILE A 121 -4.26 0.24 0.56
N CYS A 122 -3.32 1.13 0.87
CA CYS A 122 -3.03 2.34 0.12
C CYS A 122 -1.97 2.06 -0.94
N THR A 123 -2.28 2.28 -2.21
CA THR A 123 -1.27 2.14 -3.28
C THR A 123 -1.14 3.42 -4.09
N LEU A 124 0.02 3.63 -4.69
CA LEU A 124 0.26 4.72 -5.61
C LEU A 124 0.07 4.22 -7.04
N MET A 125 -0.75 4.94 -7.80
CA MET A 125 -1.02 4.70 -9.20
C MET A 125 -0.24 5.71 -10.06
N PRO A 126 0.29 5.28 -11.21
CA PRO A 126 0.88 6.21 -12.16
C PRO A 126 -0.15 7.23 -12.60
N SER A 127 0.28 8.46 -12.87
CA SER A 127 -0.60 9.52 -13.33
C SER A 127 0.15 10.47 -14.27
N VAL A 128 -0.58 11.09 -15.19
CA VAL A 128 -0.05 12.10 -16.10
C VAL A 128 0.43 13.30 -15.27
N GLY A 129 1.68 13.71 -15.49
CA GLY A 129 2.33 14.77 -14.73
C GLY A 129 3.43 14.27 -13.80
N LYS A 130 3.54 14.92 -12.63
CA LYS A 130 4.58 14.66 -11.62
C LYS A 130 4.05 14.05 -10.31
N ARG A 131 2.74 13.99 -10.13
CA ARG A 131 2.11 13.55 -8.88
C ARG A 131 1.39 12.22 -9.11
N PRO A 132 1.81 11.11 -8.48
CA PRO A 132 1.02 9.89 -8.51
C PRO A 132 -0.32 10.09 -7.80
N SER A 133 -1.32 9.34 -8.24
CA SER A 133 -2.63 9.28 -7.60
C SER A 133 -2.62 8.20 -6.51
N VAL A 134 -3.34 8.40 -5.42
CA VAL A 134 -3.53 7.39 -4.37
C VAL A 134 -4.78 6.57 -4.69
N LEU A 135 -4.71 5.25 -4.64
CA LEU A 135 -5.86 4.35 -4.75
C LEU A 135 -6.08 3.62 -3.42
N LEU A 136 -7.31 3.65 -2.91
CA LEU A 136 -7.64 3.08 -1.61
C LEU A 136 -9.12 2.66 -1.52
N ASP A 137 -9.50 1.40 -1.34
CA ASP A 137 -8.71 0.25 -0.92
C ASP A 137 -8.23 -0.60 -2.11
N ALA A 138 -6.97 -1.01 -2.10
CA ALA A 138 -6.37 -1.85 -3.14
C ALA A 138 -6.45 -3.37 -2.87
N GLY A 139 -7.20 -3.81 -1.85
CA GLY A 139 -7.50 -5.24 -1.67
C GLY A 139 -7.58 -5.75 -0.23
N ALA A 140 -7.67 -4.88 0.78
CA ALA A 140 -7.88 -5.32 2.16
C ALA A 140 -9.31 -5.84 2.41
N ASN A 141 -10.31 -5.20 1.83
CA ASN A 141 -11.72 -5.42 2.13
C ASN A 141 -12.53 -5.65 0.85
N THR A 142 -12.78 -6.92 0.53
CA THR A 142 -13.59 -7.30 -0.64
C THR A 142 -15.02 -6.75 -0.56
N ASP A 143 -15.67 -6.91 0.59
CA ASP A 143 -17.03 -6.44 0.83
C ASP A 143 -17.01 -5.24 1.78
N CYS A 144 -17.50 -4.10 1.28
CA CYS A 144 -17.50 -2.85 2.03
C CYS A 144 -18.91 -2.33 2.32
N LYS A 145 -19.02 -1.54 3.39
CA LYS A 145 -20.17 -0.69 3.66
C LYS A 145 -19.82 0.76 3.33
N PRO A 146 -20.81 1.65 3.10
CA PRO A 146 -20.54 3.05 2.79
C PRO A 146 -19.64 3.74 3.83
N GLU A 147 -19.83 3.44 5.12
CA GLU A 147 -19.04 4.01 6.21
C GLU A 147 -17.54 3.69 6.07
N TYR A 148 -17.19 2.51 5.56
CA TYR A 148 -15.80 2.14 5.36
C TYR A 148 -15.17 2.99 4.26
N LEU A 149 -15.90 3.30 3.19
CA LEU A 149 -15.39 4.15 2.12
C LEU A 149 -15.21 5.61 2.58
N ILE A 150 -15.99 6.07 3.56
CA ILE A 150 -15.75 7.36 4.22
C ILE A 150 -14.44 7.32 5.00
N ASP A 151 -14.21 6.26 5.78
CA ASP A 151 -12.96 6.08 6.50
C ASP A 151 -11.76 6.07 5.54
N PHE A 152 -11.92 5.38 4.40
CA PHE A 152 -10.93 5.29 3.33
C PHE A 152 -10.63 6.66 2.72
N ALA A 153 -11.65 7.48 2.47
CA ALA A 153 -11.49 8.84 1.96
C ALA A 153 -10.70 9.72 2.93
N LEU A 154 -11.02 9.66 4.22
CA LEU A 154 -10.31 10.40 5.26
C LEU A 154 -8.85 9.97 5.40
N MET A 155 -8.61 8.66 5.45
CA MET A 155 -7.26 8.11 5.53
C MET A 155 -6.42 8.45 4.30
N GLY A 156 -7.00 8.32 3.09
CA GLY A 156 -6.33 8.64 1.83
C GLY A 156 -6.02 10.13 1.70
N TYR A 157 -6.95 11.00 2.10
CA TYR A 157 -6.75 12.45 2.16
C TYR A 157 -5.57 12.81 3.07
N GLU A 158 -5.55 12.29 4.31
CA GLU A 158 -4.47 12.56 5.26
C GLU A 158 -3.13 11.98 4.80
N TYR A 159 -3.13 10.81 4.15
CA TYR A 159 -1.93 10.23 3.57
C TYR A 159 -1.36 11.11 2.45
N ALA A 160 -2.19 11.51 1.49
CA ALA A 160 -1.77 12.40 0.39
C ALA A 160 -1.24 13.74 0.92
N LYS A 161 -1.88 14.29 1.95
CA LYS A 161 -1.46 15.54 2.56
C LYS A 161 -0.14 15.43 3.33
N SER A 162 -0.01 14.41 4.16
CA SER A 162 1.10 14.31 5.11
C SER A 162 2.33 13.61 4.57
N VAL A 163 2.15 12.57 3.75
CA VAL A 163 3.24 11.76 3.21
C VAL A 163 3.66 12.27 1.84
N LEU A 164 2.70 12.61 0.97
CA LEU A 164 2.99 13.10 -0.38
C LEU A 164 3.08 14.64 -0.46
N HIS A 165 2.81 15.34 0.65
CA HIS A 165 2.86 16.80 0.73
C HIS A 165 1.95 17.51 -0.27
N TYR A 166 0.75 16.98 -0.48
CA TYR A 166 -0.27 17.63 -1.31
C TYR A 166 -1.09 18.58 -0.44
N ASP A 167 -1.02 19.89 -0.70
CA ASP A 167 -1.58 20.92 0.19
C ASP A 167 -3.10 20.84 0.37
N SER A 168 -3.83 20.50 -0.69
CA SER A 168 -5.30 20.39 -0.71
C SER A 168 -5.74 19.23 -1.60
N PRO A 169 -5.53 17.97 -1.14
CA PRO A 169 -5.84 16.80 -1.93
C PRO A 169 -7.34 16.73 -2.23
N LYS A 170 -7.67 16.38 -3.47
CA LYS A 170 -9.05 16.06 -3.88
C LYS A 170 -9.28 14.57 -3.84
N VAL A 171 -10.44 14.15 -3.32
CA VAL A 171 -10.84 12.74 -3.25
C VAL A 171 -11.98 12.47 -4.22
N GLY A 172 -11.80 11.52 -5.14
CA GLY A 172 -12.84 11.00 -6.02
C GLY A 172 -13.32 9.62 -5.56
N LEU A 173 -14.61 9.34 -5.76
CA LEU A 173 -15.20 8.02 -5.53
C LEU A 173 -15.25 7.24 -6.86
N LEU A 174 -14.58 6.09 -6.94
CA LEU A 174 -14.53 5.32 -8.17
C LEU A 174 -15.93 4.78 -8.52
N SER A 175 -16.34 5.03 -9.76
CA SER A 175 -17.66 4.66 -10.29
C SER A 175 -17.56 4.25 -11.76
N ASN A 176 -18.69 3.79 -12.32
CA ASN A 176 -18.87 3.51 -13.74
C ASN A 176 -19.43 4.71 -14.53
N GLY A 177 -19.26 5.92 -14.00
CA GLY A 177 -19.63 7.20 -14.60
C GLY A 177 -19.51 8.34 -13.59
N GLU A 178 -19.32 9.55 -14.09
CA GLU A 178 -19.08 10.76 -13.27
C GLU A 178 -20.37 11.32 -12.64
N GLU A 179 -21.55 10.98 -13.14
CA GLU A 179 -22.80 11.51 -12.62
C GLU A 179 -23.14 10.93 -11.22
N ASP A 180 -23.70 11.75 -10.33
CA ASP A 180 -24.07 11.37 -8.95
C ASP A 180 -24.98 10.13 -8.84
N ILE A 181 -25.74 9.83 -9.90
CA ILE A 181 -26.68 8.70 -9.98
C ILE A 181 -26.04 7.40 -10.47
N LYS A 182 -24.75 7.41 -10.83
CA LYS A 182 -24.02 6.23 -11.29
C LYS A 182 -23.49 5.41 -10.12
N GLY A 183 -23.00 4.21 -10.42
CA GLY A 183 -22.54 3.25 -9.44
C GLY A 183 -23.63 2.30 -8.94
N ASN A 184 -23.16 1.30 -8.17
CA ASN A 184 -24.02 0.39 -7.44
C ASN A 184 -24.58 1.07 -6.17
N MET A 185 -25.32 0.32 -5.35
CA MET A 185 -25.88 0.84 -4.09
C MET A 185 -24.79 1.37 -3.13
N LEU A 186 -23.66 0.65 -3.02
CA LEU A 186 -22.54 1.07 -2.19
C LEU A 186 -22.03 2.46 -2.60
N VAL A 187 -21.73 2.64 -3.89
CA VAL A 187 -21.23 3.92 -4.43
C VAL A 187 -22.26 5.04 -4.25
N LYS A 188 -23.54 4.79 -4.54
CA LYS A 188 -24.60 5.80 -4.40
C LYS A 188 -24.78 6.30 -2.97
N GLU A 189 -24.80 5.39 -1.99
CA GLU A 189 -24.94 5.78 -0.58
C GLU A 189 -23.65 6.45 -0.06
N THR A 190 -22.48 5.95 -0.46
CA THR A 190 -21.18 6.57 -0.12
C THR A 190 -21.09 7.99 -0.68
N HIS A 191 -21.50 8.20 -1.93
CA HIS A 191 -21.48 9.51 -2.58
C HIS A 191 -22.30 10.53 -1.77
N LYS A 192 -23.52 10.18 -1.35
CA LYS A 192 -24.37 11.06 -0.53
C LYS A 192 -23.67 11.47 0.76
N MET A 193 -22.99 10.52 1.42
CA MET A 193 -22.28 10.77 2.66
C MET A 193 -21.01 11.61 2.46
N LEU A 194 -20.27 11.40 1.36
CA LEU A 194 -19.05 12.14 1.05
C LEU A 194 -19.31 13.61 0.69
N LYS A 195 -20.52 13.99 0.25
CA LYS A 195 -20.89 15.39 0.00
C LYS A 195 -20.73 16.31 1.21
N ALA A 196 -20.68 15.77 2.42
CA ALA A 196 -20.46 16.56 3.63
C ALA A 196 -19.00 17.02 3.80
N TYR A 197 -18.07 16.59 2.94
CA TYR A 197 -16.64 16.87 3.06
C TYR A 197 -16.13 17.73 1.90
N ASP A 198 -15.50 18.87 2.21
CA ASP A 198 -15.03 19.84 1.22
C ASP A 198 -13.97 19.29 0.25
N PHE A 199 -13.24 18.24 0.65
CA PHE A 199 -12.25 17.60 -0.22
C PHE A 199 -12.88 16.69 -1.28
N PHE A 200 -14.17 16.38 -1.17
CA PHE A 200 -14.84 15.44 -2.07
C PHE A 200 -15.08 16.08 -3.43
N TYR A 201 -14.50 15.50 -4.46
CA TYR A 201 -14.62 15.96 -5.83
C TYR A 201 -15.92 15.49 -6.50
N GLY A 202 -16.35 14.26 -6.19
CA GLY A 202 -17.45 13.59 -6.88
C GLY A 202 -17.07 12.17 -7.31
N ASN A 203 -17.90 11.59 -8.18
CA ASN A 203 -17.58 10.32 -8.82
C ASN A 203 -16.48 10.51 -9.87
N VAL A 204 -15.60 9.51 -10.00
CA VAL A 204 -14.54 9.47 -11.03
C VAL A 204 -14.52 8.10 -11.71
N GLU A 205 -14.14 8.06 -12.97
CA GLU A 205 -14.00 6.82 -13.72
C GLU A 205 -12.58 6.25 -13.63
N GLY A 206 -12.41 4.98 -14.01
CA GLY A 206 -11.10 4.32 -13.97
C GLY A 206 -10.03 5.03 -14.81
N SER A 207 -10.41 5.78 -15.84
CA SER A 207 -9.45 6.56 -16.63
C SER A 207 -8.92 7.79 -15.89
N ASP A 208 -9.68 8.36 -14.95
CA ASP A 208 -9.31 9.59 -14.24
C ASP A 208 -8.23 9.37 -13.19
N ILE A 209 -8.07 8.12 -12.74
CA ILE A 209 -6.93 7.66 -11.92
C ILE A 209 -5.61 8.12 -12.52
N PHE A 210 -5.50 8.06 -13.86
CA PHE A 210 -4.27 8.35 -14.60
C PHE A 210 -4.19 9.78 -15.13
N LYS A 211 -5.26 10.57 -15.06
CA LYS A 211 -5.32 11.92 -15.65
C LYS A 211 -4.93 13.04 -14.68
N GLY A 212 -4.82 12.75 -13.38
CA GLY A 212 -4.53 13.74 -12.35
C GLY A 212 -5.71 14.69 -12.06
N VAL A 213 -6.94 14.22 -12.29
CA VAL A 213 -8.17 14.98 -11.99
C VAL A 213 -8.40 15.08 -10.48
N VAL A 214 -8.07 14.00 -9.76
CA VAL A 214 -8.10 13.89 -8.31
C VAL A 214 -6.79 13.30 -7.81
N ASP A 215 -6.47 13.56 -6.55
CA ASP A 215 -5.23 13.08 -5.92
C ASP A 215 -5.43 11.72 -5.24
N VAL A 216 -6.64 11.44 -4.77
CA VAL A 216 -7.02 10.21 -4.07
C VAL A 216 -8.28 9.65 -4.73
N VAL A 217 -8.28 8.35 -5.00
CA VAL A 217 -9.42 7.63 -5.55
C VAL A 217 -9.82 6.55 -4.57
N VAL A 218 -11.07 6.58 -4.12
CA VAL A 218 -11.60 5.60 -3.17
C VAL A 218 -12.54 4.58 -3.77
N CYS A 219 -12.42 3.35 -3.32
CA CYS A 219 -13.25 2.22 -3.74
C CYS A 219 -13.24 1.09 -2.70
N ASP A 220 -14.09 0.08 -2.87
CA ASP A 220 -13.91 -1.18 -2.17
C ASP A 220 -12.68 -1.94 -2.67
N GLY A 221 -12.20 -2.88 -1.85
CA GLY A 221 -10.99 -3.64 -2.12
C GLY A 221 -11.11 -4.59 -3.32
N PHE A 222 -12.32 -5.04 -3.67
CA PHE A 222 -12.50 -5.86 -4.87
C PHE A 222 -12.25 -5.03 -6.13
N MET A 223 -12.93 -3.88 -6.26
CA MET A 223 -12.73 -2.95 -7.37
C MET A 223 -11.29 -2.45 -7.45
N GLY A 224 -10.72 -2.02 -6.33
CA GLY A 224 -9.35 -1.48 -6.31
C GLY A 224 -8.29 -2.49 -6.67
N ASN A 225 -8.42 -3.74 -6.20
CA ASN A 225 -7.49 -4.81 -6.57
C ASN A 225 -7.61 -5.18 -8.06
N VAL A 226 -8.83 -5.23 -8.62
CA VAL A 226 -9.03 -5.42 -10.06
C VAL A 226 -8.37 -4.30 -10.85
N VAL A 227 -8.59 -3.03 -10.48
CA VAL A 227 -7.95 -1.87 -11.12
C VAL A 227 -6.42 -1.96 -11.07
N LEU A 228 -5.85 -2.26 -9.90
CA LEU A 228 -4.42 -2.40 -9.71
C LEU A 228 -3.84 -3.49 -10.61
N LYS A 229 -4.43 -4.70 -10.57
CA LYS A 229 -3.94 -5.85 -11.35
C LYS A 229 -4.13 -5.68 -12.85
N THR A 230 -5.22 -5.06 -13.29
CA THR A 230 -5.40 -4.70 -14.71
C THR A 230 -4.35 -3.69 -15.15
N THR A 231 -4.04 -2.69 -14.33
CA THR A 231 -3.01 -1.69 -14.64
C THR A 231 -1.62 -2.31 -14.76
N GLU A 232 -1.23 -3.16 -13.80
CA GLU A 232 0.03 -3.92 -13.84
C GLU A 232 0.11 -4.80 -15.09
N GLY A 233 -0.97 -5.50 -15.43
CA GLY A 233 -1.07 -6.38 -16.61
C GLY A 233 -0.91 -5.61 -17.91
N VAL A 234 -1.60 -4.48 -18.05
CA VAL A 234 -1.50 -3.61 -19.25
C VAL A 234 -0.09 -3.01 -19.38
N ALA A 235 0.51 -2.52 -18.28
CA ALA A 235 1.87 -1.99 -18.30
C ALA A 235 2.91 -3.04 -18.72
N SER A 236 2.78 -4.27 -18.20
CA SER A 236 3.64 -5.40 -18.58
C SER A 236 3.47 -5.80 -20.05
N ALA A 237 2.22 -5.84 -20.55
CA ALA A 237 1.93 -6.16 -21.94
C ALA A 237 2.52 -5.11 -22.89
N ILE A 238 2.30 -3.82 -22.62
CA ILE A 238 2.86 -2.71 -23.40
C ILE A 238 4.39 -2.79 -23.39
N GLY A 239 5.02 -3.00 -22.22
CA GLY A 239 6.47 -3.13 -22.12
C GLY A 239 7.03 -4.31 -22.90
N SER A 240 6.28 -5.41 -23.03
CA SER A 240 6.68 -6.58 -23.81
C SER A 240 6.57 -6.30 -25.31
N ILE A 241 5.45 -5.73 -25.76
CA ILE A 241 5.23 -5.32 -27.16
C ILE A 241 6.33 -4.36 -27.62
N PHE A 242 6.68 -3.36 -26.81
CA PHE A 242 7.77 -2.43 -27.12
C PHE A 242 9.13 -3.13 -27.25
N LYS A 243 9.45 -4.06 -26.35
CA LYS A 243 10.73 -4.80 -26.41
C LYS A 243 10.84 -5.63 -27.69
N ASP A 244 9.75 -6.23 -28.13
CA ASP A 244 9.73 -7.04 -29.35
C ASP A 244 9.88 -6.16 -30.59
N GLU A 245 9.19 -5.02 -30.65
CA GLU A 245 9.30 -4.07 -31.76
C GLU A 245 10.68 -3.40 -31.82
N ILE A 246 11.30 -3.09 -30.67
CA ILE A 246 12.67 -2.57 -30.65
C ILE A 246 13.65 -3.60 -31.22
N LYS A 247 13.42 -4.89 -31.00
CA LYS A 247 14.28 -5.97 -31.49
C LYS A 247 14.02 -6.34 -32.95
N SER A 248 12.92 -5.89 -33.56
CA SER A 248 12.46 -6.28 -34.90
C SER A 248 13.46 -5.92 -36.00
N SER A 249 14.20 -4.80 -35.86
CA SER A 249 15.16 -4.35 -36.86
C SER A 249 16.36 -3.61 -36.27
N PHE A 250 17.46 -3.55 -37.03
CA PHE A 250 18.63 -2.75 -36.65
C PHE A 250 18.30 -1.26 -36.52
N LYS A 251 17.42 -0.73 -37.40
CA LYS A 251 16.94 0.65 -37.34
C LYS A 251 16.15 0.93 -36.06
N SER A 252 15.27 0.00 -35.66
CA SER A 252 14.50 0.10 -34.40
C SER A 252 15.42 0.13 -33.18
N LYS A 253 16.46 -0.72 -33.15
CA LYS A 253 17.48 -0.72 -32.08
C LYS A 253 18.23 0.60 -31.99
N MET A 254 18.63 1.16 -33.13
CA MET A 254 19.34 2.45 -33.17
C MET A 254 18.43 3.60 -32.69
N GLY A 255 17.17 3.62 -33.12
CA GLY A 255 16.19 4.59 -32.63
C GLY A 255 15.94 4.45 -31.12
N ALA A 256 15.88 3.22 -30.60
CA ALA A 256 15.71 2.98 -29.17
C ALA A 256 16.90 3.47 -28.34
N LEU A 257 18.12 3.37 -28.88
CA LEU A 257 19.31 3.90 -28.21
C LEU A 257 19.24 5.43 -28.07
N MET A 258 18.74 6.13 -29.09
CA MET A 258 18.54 7.59 -29.03
C MET A 258 17.48 7.99 -28.00
N LEU A 259 16.48 7.13 -27.77
CA LEU A 259 15.38 7.35 -26.83
C LEU A 259 15.62 6.71 -25.45
N LYS A 260 16.80 6.13 -25.19
CA LYS A 260 17.08 5.35 -23.99
C LYS A 260 16.67 6.07 -22.70
N ASN A 261 17.05 7.34 -22.55
CA ASN A 261 16.74 8.13 -21.35
C ASN A 261 15.22 8.34 -21.16
N ALA A 262 14.48 8.49 -22.24
CA ALA A 262 13.02 8.62 -22.20
C ALA A 262 12.38 7.29 -21.79
N PHE A 263 12.89 6.16 -22.29
CA PHE A 263 12.44 4.84 -21.87
C PHE A 263 12.78 4.52 -20.41
N ASP A 264 13.96 4.92 -19.94
CA ASP A 264 14.35 4.76 -18.54
C ASP A 264 13.44 5.57 -17.61
N THR A 265 13.11 6.82 -18.01
CA THR A 265 12.14 7.66 -17.29
C THR A 265 10.74 7.06 -17.31
N LEU A 266 10.29 6.56 -18.48
CA LEU A 266 8.98 5.92 -18.60
C LEU A 266 8.90 4.70 -17.70
N LYS A 267 9.92 3.85 -17.73
CA LYS A 267 10.02 2.68 -16.87
C LYS A 267 9.93 3.08 -15.41
N GLN A 268 10.67 4.10 -14.97
CA GLN A 268 10.60 4.57 -13.58
C GLN A 268 9.19 5.04 -13.17
N LYS A 269 8.45 5.67 -14.09
CA LYS A 269 7.08 6.14 -13.81
C LYS A 269 6.02 5.05 -13.85
N THR A 270 6.24 3.97 -14.58
CA THR A 270 5.25 2.89 -14.77
C THR A 270 5.56 1.63 -13.97
N ASP A 271 6.79 1.47 -13.49
CA ASP A 271 7.21 0.30 -12.73
C ASP A 271 6.70 0.40 -11.29
N TYR A 272 5.83 -0.55 -10.91
CA TYR A 272 5.30 -0.66 -9.56
C TYR A 272 6.41 -0.74 -8.51
N ALA A 273 7.58 -1.31 -8.88
CA ALA A 273 8.72 -1.45 -7.98
C ALA A 273 9.27 -0.08 -7.52
N GLU A 274 9.10 0.98 -8.31
CA GLU A 274 9.52 2.33 -7.94
C GLU A 274 8.57 2.99 -6.94
N TYR A 275 7.29 2.60 -6.94
CA TYR A 275 6.33 3.03 -5.93
C TYR A 275 6.45 2.25 -4.62
N GLY A 276 7.17 1.11 -4.63
CA GLY A 276 7.50 0.33 -3.45
C GLY A 276 6.36 -0.54 -2.94
N GLY A 277 6.29 -0.71 -1.61
CA GLY A 277 5.21 -1.45 -0.95
C GLY A 277 4.03 -0.54 -0.59
N ALA A 278 2.85 -1.12 -0.46
CA ALA A 278 1.60 -0.45 -0.16
C ALA A 278 1.41 -0.28 1.36
N PRO A 279 1.31 0.95 1.89
CA PRO A 279 0.96 1.17 3.29
C PRO A 279 -0.42 0.59 3.65
N LEU A 280 -0.51 -0.10 4.78
CA LEU A 280 -1.79 -0.47 5.39
C LEU A 280 -2.22 0.65 6.33
N LEU A 281 -3.16 1.48 5.88
CA LEU A 281 -3.69 2.58 6.68
C LEU A 281 -4.77 2.09 7.65
N GLY A 282 -4.94 2.80 8.76
CA GLY A 282 -6.00 2.51 9.74
C GLY A 282 -5.58 1.60 10.90
N VAL A 283 -4.34 1.12 10.92
CA VAL A 283 -3.73 0.43 12.08
C VAL A 283 -2.84 1.39 12.88
N ASN A 284 -2.63 1.09 14.16
CA ASN A 284 -1.93 2.00 15.11
C ASN A 284 -0.42 2.20 14.83
N LYS A 285 0.17 1.41 13.93
CA LYS A 285 1.61 1.46 13.58
C LYS A 285 1.79 1.32 12.08
N SER A 286 2.90 1.82 11.54
CA SER A 286 3.19 1.76 10.12
C SER A 286 3.49 0.32 9.66
N VAL A 287 2.66 -0.21 8.78
CA VAL A 287 2.85 -1.52 8.15
C VAL A 287 2.85 -1.34 6.65
N ILE A 288 3.88 -1.82 5.97
CA ILE A 288 4.03 -1.76 4.51
C ILE A 288 3.92 -3.19 3.95
N ILE A 289 3.00 -3.38 3.01
CA ILE A 289 2.76 -4.64 2.33
C ILE A 289 3.37 -4.56 0.93
N SER A 290 4.44 -5.30 0.70
CA SER A 290 5.09 -5.43 -0.60
C SER A 290 4.51 -6.63 -1.37
N HIS A 291 4.63 -6.61 -2.69
CA HIS A 291 4.19 -7.74 -3.52
C HIS A 291 5.11 -8.96 -3.31
N GLY A 292 4.58 -10.18 -3.35
CA GLY A 292 5.38 -11.43 -3.35
C GLY A 292 6.55 -11.49 -4.33
N LYS A 293 6.40 -10.86 -5.50
CA LYS A 293 7.40 -10.80 -6.58
C LYS A 293 8.38 -9.64 -6.44
N SER A 294 8.39 -8.96 -5.29
CA SER A 294 9.23 -7.78 -5.07
C SER A 294 10.71 -8.14 -5.25
N ASN A 295 11.37 -7.38 -6.12
CA ASN A 295 12.82 -7.44 -6.26
C ASN A 295 13.50 -6.54 -5.22
N ALA A 296 14.84 -6.53 -5.19
CA ALA A 296 15.62 -5.71 -4.27
C ALA A 296 15.27 -4.21 -4.32
N ARG A 297 14.97 -3.68 -5.51
CA ARG A 297 14.57 -2.28 -5.68
C ARG A 297 13.20 -2.00 -5.05
N ALA A 298 12.22 -2.89 -5.25
CA ALA A 298 10.90 -2.76 -4.63
C ALA A 298 10.98 -2.80 -3.09
N ILE A 299 11.83 -3.66 -2.52
CA ILE A 299 12.06 -3.72 -1.07
C ILE A 299 12.75 -2.45 -0.56
N GLU A 300 13.77 -1.96 -1.27
CA GLU A 300 14.42 -0.68 -0.97
C GLU A 300 13.40 0.48 -0.93
N CYS A 301 12.54 0.58 -1.95
CA CYS A 301 11.48 1.59 -2.01
C CYS A 301 10.43 1.39 -0.90
N ALA A 302 10.08 0.15 -0.56
CA ALA A 302 9.19 -0.13 0.58
C ALA A 302 9.78 0.34 1.92
N ILE A 303 11.11 0.27 2.09
CA ILE A 303 11.81 0.82 3.27
C ILE A 303 11.72 2.35 3.27
N TYR A 304 11.95 3.01 2.14
CA TYR A 304 11.77 4.47 2.05
C TYR A 304 10.33 4.90 2.32
N GLN A 305 9.36 4.11 1.88
CA GLN A 305 7.95 4.33 2.16
C GLN A 305 7.64 4.17 3.66
N ALA A 306 8.21 3.16 4.32
CA ALA A 306 8.09 2.99 5.76
C ALA A 306 8.69 4.18 6.53
N ILE A 307 9.88 4.63 6.14
CA ILE A 307 10.55 5.81 6.73
C ILE A 307 9.66 7.05 6.58
N SER A 308 9.17 7.32 5.38
CA SER A 308 8.32 8.49 5.10
C SER A 308 7.01 8.45 5.89
N ALA A 309 6.40 7.26 6.05
CA ALA A 309 5.18 7.08 6.83
C ALA A 309 5.40 7.36 8.33
N VAL A 310 6.55 6.94 8.88
CA VAL A 310 6.90 7.20 10.28
C VAL A 310 7.24 8.67 10.49
N GLU A 311 8.08 9.27 9.64
CA GLU A 311 8.52 10.66 9.76
C GLU A 311 7.36 11.66 9.62
N SER A 312 6.41 11.39 8.72
CA SER A 312 5.20 12.20 8.54
C SER A 312 4.19 12.07 9.69
N GLN A 313 4.38 11.08 10.58
CA GLN A 313 3.46 10.72 11.65
C GLN A 313 2.05 10.42 11.15
N VAL A 314 1.91 9.75 10.00
CA VAL A 314 0.63 9.57 9.33
C VAL A 314 -0.44 8.90 10.21
N CYS A 315 -0.07 7.90 11.02
CA CYS A 315 -0.99 7.26 11.98
C CYS A 315 -1.56 8.26 13.00
N LEU A 316 -0.73 9.17 13.51
CA LEU A 316 -1.17 10.21 14.45
C LEU A 316 -2.08 11.23 13.76
N ARG A 317 -1.78 11.61 12.52
CA ARG A 317 -2.61 12.55 11.75
C ARG A 317 -3.98 11.96 11.43
N ILE A 318 -4.02 10.70 10.99
CA ILE A 318 -5.28 9.96 10.80
C ILE A 318 -6.05 9.90 12.12
N THR A 319 -5.39 9.58 13.25
CA THR A 319 -6.05 9.57 14.57
C THR A 319 -6.73 10.91 14.87
N LYS A 320 -6.01 12.02 14.70
CA LYS A 320 -6.56 13.37 14.92
C LYS A 320 -7.70 13.71 13.97
N ALA A 321 -7.59 13.32 12.70
CA ALA A 321 -8.65 13.54 11.71
C ALA A 321 -9.95 12.87 12.18
N PHE A 322 -9.90 11.60 12.60
CA PHE A 322 -11.06 10.85 13.10
C PHE A 322 -11.61 11.36 14.44
N GLU A 323 -10.79 11.99 15.28
CA GLU A 323 -11.25 12.68 16.49
C GLU A 323 -11.98 13.99 16.18
N SER A 324 -11.52 14.73 15.16
CA SER A 324 -12.09 16.02 14.76
C SER A 324 -13.31 15.93 13.83
N LEU A 325 -13.40 14.89 13.02
CA LEU A 325 -14.37 14.73 11.94
C LEU A 325 -15.55 13.83 12.29
N LYS A 326 -15.91 13.71 13.57
CA LYS A 326 -17.27 13.29 13.92
C LYS A 326 -18.17 14.52 13.95
N PRO A 327 -18.91 14.85 12.88
CA PRO A 327 -20.17 15.53 13.08
C PRO A 327 -21.00 14.67 14.02
N SER A 328 -21.75 15.32 14.91
CA SER A 328 -22.83 14.70 15.66
C SER A 328 -23.84 14.14 14.65
N VAL A 329 -23.62 12.92 14.17
CA VAL A 329 -24.63 12.17 13.43
C VAL A 329 -25.68 11.79 14.46
N SER A 330 -26.63 12.71 14.70
CA SER A 330 -27.90 12.36 15.31
C SER A 330 -28.57 11.39 14.35
N VAL A 331 -28.52 10.11 14.68
CA VAL A 331 -29.45 9.13 14.13
C VAL A 331 -30.84 9.71 14.40
N PRO A 332 -31.69 9.93 13.38
CA PRO A 332 -33.08 10.27 13.62
C PRO A 332 -33.64 9.13 14.46
N GLN A 333 -34.04 9.41 15.69
CA GLN A 333 -34.87 8.47 16.43
C GLN A 333 -36.05 8.17 15.53
N SER A 334 -36.21 6.91 15.14
CA SER A 334 -37.43 6.44 14.54
C SER A 334 -38.56 6.79 15.51
N ASP A 335 -39.40 7.74 15.12
CA ASP A 335 -40.69 7.95 15.76
C ASP A 335 -41.44 6.62 15.69
N GLN A 336 -41.40 5.87 16.79
CA GLN A 336 -42.50 5.00 17.15
C GLN A 336 -43.68 5.92 17.41
N GLN A 337 -44.44 6.23 16.36
CA GLN A 337 -45.80 6.68 16.51
C GLN A 337 -46.69 5.45 16.61
N ASP A 338 -47.17 5.24 17.83
CA ASP A 338 -48.38 4.50 18.14
C ASP A 338 -49.56 5.02 17.27
N ALA A 339 -50.15 4.13 16.47
CA ALA A 339 -51.59 4.00 16.19
C ALA A 339 -51.85 2.77 15.31
#